data_AF-A0A9X4H9W6-F1
#
_entry.id   AF-A0A9X4H9W6-F1
#
_cell.length_a   1.000
_cell.length_b   1.000
_cell.length_c   1.000
_cell.angle_alpha   90.00
_cell.angle_beta   90.00
_cell.angle_gamma   90.00
#
_symmetry.space_group_name_H-M   'P 1'
#
loop_
_entity.id
_entity.type
_entity.pdbx_description
1 polymer ?
#
loop_
_entity_poly.entity_id
_entity_poly.type
_entity_poly.pdbx_seq_one_letter_code
_entity_poly.pdbx_strand_id
1 'polypeptide(L)'
;MIRQTALAFALACSVATAAAQVPAAPAAPVAPRPPVGTPPPAPPMPPAPPAPVAATPVSVTGTVERFMLNPNGEVDGLWLRDGTQVAFAPHLSGELQAAVRRGDAVTVQGYRLGSLPVLRASSIRSTRGGREVVDRPPTTAAMPPAPPAPAALTPLQAEGRIERLVYGPGGETNGALLSDGTLVRMPPHLALQFGDVLRTGAPLSVSGFGVATKAGRAIEATQLGRDRASQRALFSPPRPDGPVPPAPPAPPVPPAAPPPPAPAPR
;
A
#
# COMPACT_ATOMS: atom_id res chain seq x y z
N MET A 1 65.91 2.16 28.97
CA MET A 1 66.26 3.35 29.79
C MET A 1 66.66 4.48 28.85
N ILE A 2 66.45 5.76 29.25
CA ILE A 2 66.69 7.07 28.56
C ILE A 2 65.35 7.66 28.02
N ARG A 3 64.61 8.59 28.68
CA ARG A 3 64.80 10.03 29.10
C ARG A 3 65.16 10.97 27.92
N GLN A 4 64.71 12.22 27.72
CA GLN A 4 63.77 13.22 28.27
C GLN A 4 63.79 14.43 27.28
N THR A 5 62.65 14.99 26.83
CA THR A 5 62.11 16.39 27.00
C THR A 5 62.70 17.60 26.24
N ALA A 6 61.76 18.49 25.77
CA ALA A 6 61.76 19.98 25.57
C ALA A 6 61.25 20.37 24.15
N LEU A 7 60.11 21.05 23.90
CA LEU A 7 59.54 22.37 24.28
C LEU A 7 60.02 23.54 23.40
N ALA A 8 59.11 24.18 22.63
CA ALA A 8 59.20 25.59 22.20
C ALA A 8 57.86 26.12 21.65
N PHE A 9 57.59 27.39 21.96
CA PHE A 9 56.36 28.19 21.81
C PHE A 9 56.61 29.27 20.73
N ALA A 10 55.58 29.76 20.02
CA ALA A 10 55.67 31.04 19.31
C ALA A 10 54.30 31.74 19.19
N LEU A 11 54.30 33.02 19.58
CA LEU A 11 53.22 33.98 19.69
C LEU A 11 53.59 35.19 18.80
N ALA A 12 52.62 35.86 18.17
CA ALA A 12 52.85 37.19 17.58
C ALA A 12 51.62 38.10 17.72
N CYS A 13 51.85 39.29 18.28
CA CYS A 13 50.93 40.41 18.47
C CYS A 13 51.16 41.47 17.39
N SER A 14 50.15 42.32 17.14
CA SER A 14 50.37 43.70 16.68
C SER A 14 49.19 44.62 17.05
N VAL A 15 49.54 45.85 17.41
CA VAL A 15 48.80 46.90 18.15
C VAL A 15 48.89 48.21 17.35
N ALA A 16 47.91 49.14 17.47
CA ALA A 16 48.07 50.63 17.42
C ALA A 16 46.68 51.34 17.27
N THR A 17 46.14 52.08 18.26
CA THR A 17 46.19 53.55 18.58
C THR A 17 45.45 54.47 17.56
N ALA A 18 44.71 55.56 17.86
CA ALA A 18 44.74 56.53 18.97
C ALA A 18 43.50 57.47 19.02
N ALA A 19 43.28 58.01 20.23
CA ALA A 19 42.89 59.38 20.64
C ALA A 19 41.48 60.01 20.38
N ALA A 20 41.06 60.76 21.41
CA ALA A 20 39.75 61.31 21.72
C ALA A 20 39.50 62.74 21.22
N GLN A 21 38.21 63.11 21.05
CA GLN A 21 37.71 64.49 21.10
C GLN A 21 36.27 64.53 21.68
N VAL A 22 35.98 65.53 22.52
CA VAL A 22 34.72 65.87 23.22
C VAL A 22 34.65 67.42 23.26
N PRO A 23 33.51 68.16 23.35
CA PRO A 23 32.06 67.86 23.26
C PRO A 23 31.23 68.81 22.34
N ALA A 24 29.94 68.51 22.13
CA ALA A 24 28.87 69.52 22.00
C ALA A 24 27.53 68.96 22.55
N ALA A 25 26.80 69.77 23.32
CA ALA A 25 25.46 69.46 23.87
C ALA A 25 24.37 70.22 23.08
N PRO A 26 23.07 70.03 23.34
CA PRO A 26 22.27 68.80 23.36
C PRO A 26 21.14 68.85 22.31
N ALA A 27 20.75 67.72 21.72
CA ALA A 27 19.48 67.61 20.99
C ALA A 27 18.49 66.78 21.82
N ALA A 28 17.23 67.23 21.86
CA ALA A 28 16.14 66.71 22.69
C ALA A 28 15.89 65.19 22.49
N PRO A 29 15.37 64.48 23.51
CA PRO A 29 15.21 63.03 23.45
C PRO A 29 14.06 62.65 22.49
N VAL A 30 14.38 61.95 21.41
CA VAL A 30 13.40 61.11 20.71
C VAL A 30 13.30 59.80 21.48
N ALA A 31 12.12 59.50 22.01
CA ALA A 31 11.87 58.25 22.70
C ALA A 31 12.14 57.04 21.77
N PRO A 32 12.76 55.95 22.26
CA PRO A 32 12.93 54.74 21.47
C PRO A 32 11.56 54.10 21.20
N ARG A 33 11.29 53.75 19.93
CA ARG A 33 10.22 52.80 19.62
C ARG A 33 10.58 51.45 20.24
N PRO A 34 9.61 50.71 20.80
CA PRO A 34 9.87 49.35 21.28
C PRO A 34 10.27 48.46 20.08
N PRO A 35 11.16 47.46 20.30
CA PRO A 35 11.50 46.51 19.26
C PRO A 35 10.25 45.73 18.83
N VAL A 36 9.97 45.72 17.52
CA VAL A 36 8.99 44.82 16.93
C VAL A 36 9.48 43.40 17.19
N GLY A 37 8.67 42.62 17.92
CA GLY A 37 8.97 41.23 18.25
C GLY A 37 9.24 40.41 16.99
N THR A 38 10.22 39.51 17.07
CA THR A 38 10.48 38.51 16.03
C THR A 38 9.21 37.72 15.73
N PRO A 39 8.84 37.52 14.44
CA PRO A 39 7.68 36.71 14.10
C PRO A 39 7.88 35.27 14.61
N PRO A 40 6.80 34.59 15.03
CA PRO A 40 6.88 33.22 15.51
C PRO A 40 7.43 32.29 14.41
N PRO A 41 8.15 31.22 14.78
CA PRO A 41 8.66 30.25 13.83
C PRO A 41 7.51 29.62 13.05
N ALA A 42 7.68 29.50 11.74
CA ALA A 42 6.70 28.86 10.87
C ALA A 42 6.42 27.43 11.34
N PRO A 43 5.17 26.96 11.27
CA PRO A 43 4.84 25.57 11.60
C PRO A 43 5.65 24.62 10.72
N PRO A 44 6.08 23.46 11.24
CA PRO A 44 6.81 22.47 10.46
C PRO A 44 5.96 22.04 9.26
N MET A 45 6.55 22.10 8.06
CA MET A 45 5.90 21.61 6.85
C MET A 45 5.54 20.14 7.02
N PRO A 46 4.35 19.70 6.55
CA PRO A 46 4.03 18.29 6.51
C PRO A 46 5.10 17.54 5.69
N PRO A 47 5.44 16.29 6.06
CA PRO A 47 6.39 15.48 5.31
C PRO A 47 5.94 15.41 3.85
N ALA A 48 6.89 15.63 2.92
CA ALA A 48 6.63 15.51 1.50
C ALA A 48 6.01 14.14 1.21
N PRO A 49 5.01 14.06 0.31
CA PRO A 49 4.45 12.77 -0.10
C PRO A 49 5.60 11.87 -0.60
N PRO A 50 5.55 10.56 -0.30
CA PRO A 50 6.57 9.63 -0.78
C PRO A 50 6.68 9.73 -2.30
N ALA A 51 7.92 9.73 -2.81
CA ALA A 51 8.18 9.82 -4.24
C ALA A 51 7.38 8.72 -4.98
N PRO A 52 6.75 9.03 -6.13
CA PRO A 52 6.01 8.04 -6.89
C PRO A 52 6.93 6.88 -7.24
N VAL A 53 6.54 5.66 -6.89
CA VAL A 53 7.28 4.45 -7.25
C VAL A 53 7.32 4.39 -8.77
N ALA A 54 8.52 4.50 -9.35
CA ALA A 54 8.67 4.57 -10.80
C ALA A 54 8.14 3.30 -11.47
N ALA A 55 7.08 3.44 -12.26
CA ALA A 55 6.58 2.38 -13.14
C ALA A 55 7.57 2.23 -14.30
N THR A 56 8.32 1.14 -14.30
CA THR A 56 9.32 0.89 -15.35
C THR A 56 8.68 0.07 -16.47
N PRO A 57 8.66 0.54 -17.72
CA PRO A 57 8.20 -0.27 -18.84
C PRO A 57 9.16 -1.43 -19.05
N VAL A 58 8.63 -2.64 -19.14
CA VAL A 58 9.43 -3.87 -19.33
C VAL A 58 8.77 -4.77 -20.37
N SER A 59 9.61 -5.54 -21.07
CA SER A 59 9.16 -6.63 -21.92
C SER A 59 9.83 -7.92 -21.47
N VAL A 60 9.01 -8.94 -21.22
CA VAL A 60 9.45 -10.25 -20.71
C VAL A 60 8.92 -11.32 -21.65
N THR A 61 9.76 -12.28 -22.01
CA THR A 61 9.32 -13.48 -22.72
C THR A 61 9.45 -14.68 -21.80
N GLY A 62 8.40 -15.49 -21.71
CA GLY A 62 8.40 -16.67 -20.86
C GLY A 62 7.30 -17.65 -21.22
N THR A 63 7.29 -18.80 -20.57
CA THR A 63 6.27 -19.83 -20.76
C THR A 63 5.21 -19.71 -19.68
N VAL A 64 3.93 -19.71 -20.07
CA VAL A 64 2.81 -19.72 -19.14
C VAL A 64 2.84 -21.01 -18.33
N GLU A 65 2.98 -20.88 -17.02
CA GLU A 65 2.88 -21.99 -16.09
C GLU A 65 1.41 -22.23 -15.71
N ARG A 66 0.72 -21.16 -15.27
CA ARG A 66 -0.62 -21.26 -14.72
C ARG A 66 -1.37 -19.93 -14.82
N PHE A 67 -2.66 -19.99 -15.12
CA PHE A 67 -3.59 -18.86 -14.98
C PHE A 67 -4.07 -18.68 -13.55
N MET A 68 -4.22 -17.42 -13.13
CA MET A 68 -4.74 -17.00 -11.83
C MET A 68 -6.22 -16.68 -11.97
N LEU A 69 -7.06 -17.34 -11.19
CA LEU A 69 -8.51 -17.16 -11.20
C LEU A 69 -8.91 -16.14 -10.12
N ASN A 70 -9.75 -15.18 -10.45
CA ASN A 70 -10.37 -14.30 -9.47
C ASN A 70 -11.58 -14.99 -8.81
N PRO A 71 -12.09 -14.49 -7.67
CA PRO A 71 -13.25 -15.08 -7.01
C PRO A 71 -14.53 -15.01 -7.86
N ASN A 72 -14.58 -14.14 -8.87
CA ASN A 72 -15.68 -14.02 -9.82
C ASN A 72 -15.66 -15.10 -10.93
N GLY A 73 -14.60 -15.93 -11.01
CA GLY A 73 -14.45 -16.98 -12.02
C GLY A 73 -13.78 -16.54 -13.32
N GLU A 74 -13.24 -15.33 -13.38
CA GLU A 74 -12.46 -14.83 -14.50
C GLU A 74 -10.96 -14.97 -14.23
N VAL A 75 -10.15 -14.97 -15.28
CA VAL A 75 -8.69 -14.95 -15.13
C VAL A 75 -8.23 -13.50 -15.16
N ASP A 76 -7.49 -13.09 -14.14
CA ASP A 76 -6.96 -11.72 -13.98
C ASP A 76 -5.42 -11.71 -13.93
N GLY A 77 -4.78 -12.86 -14.09
CA GLY A 77 -3.35 -12.98 -14.12
C GLY A 77 -2.84 -14.34 -14.59
N LEU A 78 -1.53 -14.44 -14.73
CA LEU A 78 -0.83 -15.69 -14.99
C LEU A 78 0.54 -15.67 -14.31
N TRP A 79 1.06 -16.85 -14.00
CA TRP A 79 2.46 -17.05 -13.68
C TRP A 79 3.20 -17.60 -14.88
N LEU A 80 4.39 -17.05 -15.11
CA LEU A 80 5.39 -17.62 -16.00
C LEU A 80 6.22 -18.66 -15.23
N ARG A 81 6.83 -19.61 -15.95
CA ARG A 81 7.64 -20.70 -15.36
C ARG A 81 8.87 -20.22 -14.57
N ASP A 82 9.32 -18.99 -14.81
CA ASP A 82 10.40 -18.35 -14.06
C ASP A 82 9.93 -17.78 -12.70
N GLY A 83 8.64 -17.89 -12.39
CA GLY A 83 8.02 -17.33 -11.18
C GLY A 83 7.48 -15.91 -11.34
N THR A 84 7.62 -15.29 -12.52
CA THR A 84 7.10 -13.94 -12.78
C THR A 84 5.57 -13.96 -12.74
N GLN A 85 4.99 -13.13 -11.88
CA GLN A 85 3.55 -12.87 -11.83
C GLN A 85 3.19 -11.77 -12.83
N VAL A 86 2.29 -12.09 -13.74
CA VAL A 86 1.76 -11.15 -14.73
C VAL A 86 0.29 -10.91 -14.43
N ALA A 87 -0.05 -9.70 -14.00
CA ALA A 87 -1.43 -9.29 -13.75
C ALA A 87 -1.97 -8.47 -14.93
N PHE A 88 -3.22 -8.70 -15.30
CA PHE A 88 -3.90 -7.98 -16.38
C PHE A 88 -5.34 -7.67 -15.97
N ALA A 89 -6.02 -6.81 -16.73
CA ALA A 89 -7.38 -6.44 -16.41
C ALA A 89 -8.35 -7.63 -16.63
N PRO A 90 -9.32 -7.89 -15.72
CA PRO A 90 -10.23 -9.04 -15.82
C PRO A 90 -11.01 -9.12 -17.13
N HIS A 91 -11.32 -7.98 -17.76
CA HIS A 91 -12.03 -7.93 -19.04
C HIS A 91 -11.25 -8.59 -20.20
N LEU A 92 -9.93 -8.75 -20.07
CA LEU A 92 -9.09 -9.47 -21.04
C LEU A 92 -9.14 -10.99 -20.86
N SER A 93 -9.78 -11.50 -19.81
CA SER A 93 -9.85 -12.94 -19.48
C SER A 93 -10.28 -13.78 -20.68
N GLY A 94 -11.39 -13.42 -21.33
CA GLY A 94 -11.95 -14.19 -22.44
C GLY A 94 -11.04 -14.23 -23.66
N GLU A 95 -10.48 -13.08 -24.04
CA GLU A 95 -9.58 -12.99 -25.20
C GLU A 95 -8.26 -13.73 -24.94
N LEU A 96 -7.69 -13.60 -23.74
CA LEU A 96 -6.46 -14.28 -23.35
C LEU A 96 -6.62 -15.79 -23.28
N GLN A 97 -7.71 -16.29 -22.70
CA GLN A 97 -7.98 -17.73 -22.65
C GLN A 97 -8.18 -18.35 -24.04
N ALA A 98 -8.69 -17.57 -25.01
CA ALA A 98 -8.81 -18.01 -26.39
C ALA A 98 -7.47 -17.99 -27.15
N ALA A 99 -6.56 -17.06 -26.82
CA ALA A 99 -5.29 -16.86 -27.50
C ALA A 99 -4.11 -17.65 -26.91
N VAL A 100 -4.16 -17.97 -25.62
CA VAL A 100 -3.02 -18.50 -24.83
C VAL A 100 -3.47 -19.70 -24.00
N ARG A 101 -2.64 -20.74 -23.96
CA ARG A 101 -2.83 -21.92 -23.10
C ARG A 101 -1.67 -22.07 -22.11
N ARG A 102 -1.89 -22.88 -21.05
CA ARG A 102 -0.80 -23.31 -20.16
C ARG A 102 0.26 -24.07 -20.99
N GLY A 103 1.53 -23.75 -20.78
CA GLY A 103 2.66 -24.27 -21.54
C GLY A 103 3.03 -23.45 -22.79
N ASP A 104 2.29 -22.38 -23.10
CA ASP A 104 2.58 -21.55 -24.27
C ASP A 104 3.66 -20.53 -23.96
N ALA A 105 4.54 -20.27 -24.92
CA ALA A 105 5.46 -19.15 -24.83
C ALA A 105 4.73 -17.85 -25.21
N VAL A 106 4.87 -16.83 -24.37
CA VAL A 106 4.26 -15.52 -24.53
C VAL A 106 5.30 -14.42 -24.37
N THR A 107 5.14 -13.34 -25.13
CA THR A 107 5.85 -12.08 -24.91
C THR A 107 4.89 -11.12 -24.23
N VAL A 108 5.23 -10.68 -23.03
CA VAL A 108 4.44 -9.74 -22.24
C VAL A 108 5.13 -8.38 -22.29
N GLN A 109 4.34 -7.35 -22.54
CA GLN A 109 4.75 -5.95 -22.39
C GLN A 109 3.90 -5.30 -21.32
N GLY A 110 4.50 -4.43 -20.52
CA GLY A 110 3.79 -3.80 -19.42
C GLY A 110 4.68 -2.98 -18.53
N TYR A 111 4.21 -2.76 -17.30
CA TYR A 111 4.88 -1.95 -16.30
C TYR A 111 5.15 -2.76 -15.04
N ARG A 112 6.38 -2.68 -14.54
CA ARG A 112 6.76 -3.21 -13.22
C ARG A 112 6.83 -2.07 -12.22
N LEU A 113 6.21 -2.27 -11.05
CA LEU A 113 6.39 -1.40 -9.89
C LEU A 113 7.41 -2.03 -8.94
N GLY A 114 8.50 -1.32 -8.65
CA GLY A 114 9.55 -1.79 -7.75
C GLY A 114 10.38 -2.98 -8.28
N SER A 115 10.92 -3.78 -7.38
CA SER A 115 11.87 -4.88 -7.68
C SER A 115 11.25 -6.27 -7.65
N LEU A 116 9.99 -6.40 -7.23
CA LEU A 116 9.31 -7.70 -7.17
C LEU A 116 9.10 -8.27 -8.59
N PRO A 117 9.02 -9.60 -8.75
CA PRO A 117 8.75 -10.25 -10.03
C PRO A 117 7.28 -10.13 -10.43
N VAL A 118 6.69 -8.94 -10.31
CA VAL A 118 5.29 -8.63 -10.62
C VAL A 118 5.26 -7.65 -11.79
N LEU A 119 4.42 -7.92 -12.77
CA LEU A 119 4.28 -7.14 -13.99
C LEU A 119 2.81 -6.89 -14.25
N ARG A 120 2.43 -5.63 -14.46
CA ARG A 120 1.11 -5.27 -15.01
C ARG A 120 1.20 -5.25 -16.52
N ALA A 121 0.56 -6.22 -17.18
CA ALA A 121 0.60 -6.33 -18.62
C ALA A 121 -0.31 -5.28 -19.28
N SER A 122 0.23 -4.59 -20.28
CA SER A 122 -0.52 -3.78 -21.24
C SER A 122 -0.71 -4.53 -22.57
N SER A 123 0.15 -5.49 -22.88
CA SER A 123 -0.01 -6.38 -24.03
C SER A 123 0.57 -7.76 -23.75
N ILE A 124 -0.10 -8.80 -24.23
CA ILE A 124 0.36 -10.19 -24.18
C ILE A 124 0.25 -10.78 -25.58
N ARG A 125 1.39 -11.15 -26.16
CA ARG A 125 1.47 -11.79 -27.47
C ARG A 125 1.79 -13.28 -27.33
N SER A 126 0.93 -14.13 -27.88
CA SER A 126 1.20 -15.55 -28.02
C SER A 126 2.23 -15.80 -29.12
N THR A 127 3.33 -16.47 -28.80
CA THR A 127 4.36 -16.81 -29.81
C THR A 127 3.93 -17.96 -30.71
N ARG A 128 3.02 -18.84 -30.25
CA ARG A 128 2.51 -19.96 -31.06
C ARG A 128 1.54 -19.48 -32.14
N GLY A 129 0.60 -18.61 -31.76
CA GLY A 129 -0.47 -18.15 -32.64
C GLY A 129 -0.25 -16.77 -33.25
N GLY A 130 0.80 -16.05 -32.86
CA GLY A 130 1.06 -14.66 -33.24
C GLY A 130 0.04 -13.64 -32.71
N ARG A 131 -1.05 -14.10 -32.07
CA ARG A 131 -2.14 -13.27 -31.59
C ARG A 131 -1.70 -12.43 -30.40
N GLU A 132 -1.94 -11.13 -30.50
CA GLU A 132 -1.64 -10.15 -29.47
C GLU A 132 -2.93 -9.63 -28.84
N VAL A 133 -3.00 -9.70 -27.51
CA VAL A 133 -4.09 -9.16 -26.71
C VAL A 133 -3.59 -7.92 -26.02
N VAL A 134 -4.21 -6.77 -26.32
CA VAL A 134 -3.80 -5.46 -25.80
C VAL A 134 -4.86 -4.96 -24.82
N ASP A 135 -4.42 -4.50 -23.65
CA ASP A 135 -5.26 -3.79 -22.68
C ASP A 135 -5.66 -2.44 -23.27
N ARG A 136 -6.83 -2.41 -23.89
CA ARG A 136 -7.46 -1.19 -24.38
C ARG A 136 -8.61 -0.87 -23.45
N PRO A 137 -8.71 0.38 -22.94
CA PRO A 137 -9.86 0.77 -22.16
C PRO A 137 -11.14 0.46 -22.97
N PRO A 138 -12.20 -0.06 -22.33
CA PRO A 138 -13.44 -0.37 -23.01
C PRO A 138 -13.92 0.85 -23.79
N THR A 139 -14.14 0.69 -25.10
CA THR A 139 -14.68 1.78 -25.93
C THR A 139 -16.11 2.08 -25.45
N THR A 140 -16.35 3.30 -24.96
CA THR A 140 -17.68 3.78 -24.54
C THR A 140 -18.70 3.84 -25.69
N ALA A 141 -18.24 3.69 -26.94
CA ALA A 141 -19.06 3.76 -28.16
C ALA A 141 -19.91 2.50 -28.43
N ALA A 142 -19.63 1.38 -27.75
CA ALA A 142 -20.47 0.20 -27.78
C ALA A 142 -21.06 0.00 -26.38
N MET A 143 -22.37 -0.16 -26.27
CA MET A 143 -22.98 -0.64 -25.02
C MET A 143 -22.27 -1.97 -24.69
N PRO A 144 -21.52 -2.06 -23.57
CA PRO A 144 -20.81 -3.28 -23.26
C PRO A 144 -21.83 -4.43 -23.23
N PRO A 145 -21.50 -5.62 -23.76
CA PRO A 145 -22.29 -6.79 -23.43
C PRO A 145 -22.43 -6.81 -21.90
N ALA A 146 -23.63 -7.10 -21.40
CA ALA A 146 -23.86 -7.17 -19.97
C ALA A 146 -22.76 -8.05 -19.36
N PRO A 147 -22.07 -7.59 -18.30
CA PRO A 147 -21.03 -8.38 -17.68
C PRO A 147 -21.60 -9.77 -17.39
N PRO A 148 -20.83 -10.85 -17.62
CA PRO A 148 -21.27 -12.18 -17.24
C PRO A 148 -21.80 -12.13 -15.81
N ALA A 149 -22.95 -12.76 -15.55
CA ALA A 149 -23.47 -12.83 -14.19
C ALA A 149 -22.32 -13.34 -13.31
N PRO A 150 -21.95 -12.61 -12.24
CA PRO A 150 -20.85 -13.04 -11.39
C PRO A 150 -21.13 -14.47 -10.97
N ALA A 151 -20.14 -15.35 -11.15
CA ALA A 151 -20.31 -16.74 -10.76
C ALA A 151 -20.79 -16.77 -9.31
N ALA A 152 -21.85 -17.53 -9.04
CA ALA A 152 -22.46 -17.56 -7.71
C ALA A 152 -21.38 -17.94 -6.70
N LEU A 153 -21.02 -16.97 -5.85
CA LEU A 153 -19.98 -17.16 -4.85
C LEU A 153 -20.48 -18.21 -3.86
N THR A 154 -19.81 -19.35 -3.85
CA THR A 154 -20.12 -20.46 -2.94
C THR A 154 -19.24 -20.36 -1.70
N PRO A 155 -19.75 -20.70 -0.50
CA PRO A 155 -18.90 -20.83 0.68
C PRO A 155 -17.88 -21.95 0.43
N LEU A 156 -16.60 -21.61 0.50
CA LEU A 156 -15.49 -22.53 0.27
C LEU A 156 -14.51 -22.46 1.44
N GLN A 157 -13.86 -23.58 1.70
CA GLN A 157 -12.78 -23.70 2.66
C GLN A 157 -11.61 -24.39 1.96
N ALA A 158 -10.39 -24.00 2.35
CA ALA A 158 -9.16 -24.61 1.87
C ALA A 158 -8.11 -24.60 2.98
N GLU A 159 -7.30 -25.64 3.01
CA GLU A 159 -6.19 -25.78 3.94
C GLU A 159 -5.01 -26.41 3.21
N GLY A 160 -3.82 -25.87 3.41
CA GLY A 160 -2.63 -26.34 2.73
C GLY A 160 -1.40 -25.52 3.10
N ARG A 161 -0.29 -25.77 2.42
CA ARG A 161 0.90 -24.93 2.54
C ARG A 161 0.88 -23.85 1.47
N ILE A 162 1.39 -22.67 1.81
CA ILE A 162 1.57 -21.57 0.86
C ILE A 162 2.71 -21.95 -0.09
N GLU A 163 2.41 -22.16 -1.37
CA GLU A 163 3.44 -22.35 -2.40
C GLU A 163 4.03 -21.03 -2.86
N ARG A 164 3.17 -20.03 -3.05
CA ARG A 164 3.57 -18.70 -3.53
C ARG A 164 2.69 -17.63 -2.92
N LEU A 165 3.24 -16.45 -2.69
CA LEU A 165 2.45 -15.27 -2.38
C LEU A 165 1.89 -14.68 -3.68
N VAL A 166 0.69 -14.12 -3.57
CA VAL A 166 0.02 -13.40 -4.66
C VAL A 166 0.18 -11.91 -4.37
N TYR A 167 0.61 -11.16 -5.37
CA TYR A 167 0.83 -9.72 -5.23
C TYR A 167 -0.23 -8.92 -5.97
N GLY A 168 -0.52 -7.73 -5.47
CA GLY A 168 -1.35 -6.72 -6.09
C GLY A 168 -0.56 -5.84 -7.07
N PRO A 169 -1.25 -4.88 -7.73
CA PRO A 169 -0.66 -4.01 -8.75
C PRO A 169 0.49 -3.12 -8.24
N GLY A 170 0.53 -2.77 -6.96
CA GLY A 170 1.62 -2.00 -6.35
C GLY A 170 2.75 -2.86 -5.76
N GLY A 171 2.69 -4.19 -5.93
CA GLY A 171 3.64 -5.12 -5.31
C GLY A 171 3.31 -5.47 -3.86
N GLU A 172 2.17 -5.01 -3.33
CA GLU A 172 1.66 -5.40 -2.02
C GLU A 172 1.15 -6.84 -2.02
N THR A 173 1.25 -7.53 -0.88
CA THR A 173 0.66 -8.87 -0.74
C THR A 173 -0.86 -8.77 -0.86
N ASN A 174 -1.45 -9.59 -1.73
CA ASN A 174 -2.89 -9.65 -2.03
C ASN A 174 -3.46 -11.07 -1.82
N GLY A 175 -2.63 -11.99 -1.32
CA GLY A 175 -3.05 -13.35 -0.96
C GLY A 175 -1.96 -14.39 -1.15
N ALA A 176 -2.37 -15.63 -1.41
CA ALA A 176 -1.49 -16.79 -1.48
C ALA A 176 -2.04 -17.87 -2.43
N LEU A 177 -1.13 -18.58 -3.09
CA LEU A 177 -1.40 -19.85 -3.76
C LEU A 177 -1.11 -20.98 -2.78
N LEU A 178 -2.10 -21.85 -2.55
CA LEU A 178 -1.95 -23.04 -1.73
C LEU A 178 -1.45 -24.23 -2.57
N SER A 179 -0.89 -25.24 -1.89
CA SER A 179 -0.36 -26.47 -2.48
C SER A 179 -1.40 -27.35 -3.17
N ASP A 180 -2.69 -27.20 -2.83
CA ASP A 180 -3.80 -27.83 -3.54
C ASP A 180 -4.16 -27.11 -4.85
N GLY A 181 -3.48 -25.99 -5.16
CA GLY A 181 -3.75 -25.12 -6.29
C GLY A 181 -4.86 -24.10 -6.06
N THR A 182 -5.38 -23.97 -4.83
CA THR A 182 -6.37 -22.94 -4.47
C THR A 182 -5.71 -21.57 -4.39
N LEU A 183 -6.27 -20.61 -5.13
CA LEU A 183 -5.86 -19.21 -5.06
C LEU A 183 -6.66 -18.48 -3.98
N VAL A 184 -5.99 -18.08 -2.91
CA VAL A 184 -6.56 -17.26 -1.86
C VAL A 184 -6.30 -15.80 -2.18
N ARG A 185 -7.33 -14.97 -2.15
CA ARG A 185 -7.25 -13.52 -2.32
C ARG A 185 -7.83 -12.81 -1.10
N MET A 186 -7.24 -11.68 -0.76
CA MET A 186 -7.70 -10.82 0.32
C MET A 186 -7.22 -9.39 0.09
N PRO A 187 -7.96 -8.37 0.55
CA PRO A 187 -7.52 -7.00 0.42
C PRO A 187 -6.11 -6.77 1.00
N PRO A 188 -5.28 -5.92 0.36
CA PRO A 188 -3.90 -5.75 0.80
C PRO A 188 -3.72 -5.29 2.24
N HIS A 189 -4.62 -4.42 2.73
CA HIS A 189 -4.58 -3.96 4.12
C HIS A 189 -4.77 -5.11 5.12
N LEU A 190 -5.55 -6.13 4.75
CA LEU A 190 -5.71 -7.35 5.56
C LEU A 190 -4.48 -8.25 5.41
N ALA A 191 -3.96 -8.44 4.20
CA ALA A 191 -2.76 -9.24 4.00
C ALA A 191 -1.58 -8.74 4.85
N LEU A 192 -1.42 -7.42 5.01
CA LEU A 192 -0.42 -6.83 5.89
C LEU A 192 -0.60 -7.21 7.36
N GLN A 193 -1.83 -7.30 7.86
CA GLN A 193 -2.13 -7.70 9.24
C GLN A 193 -1.79 -9.16 9.53
N PHE A 194 -1.74 -10.00 8.49
CA PHE A 194 -1.46 -11.44 8.59
C PHE A 194 -0.08 -11.80 8.03
N GLY A 195 0.85 -10.85 7.94
CA GLY A 195 2.21 -11.07 7.43
C GLY A 195 2.99 -12.17 8.18
N ASP A 196 2.69 -12.39 9.47
CA ASP A 196 3.29 -13.47 10.26
C ASP A 196 2.87 -14.88 9.82
N VAL A 197 1.72 -14.99 9.14
CA VAL A 197 1.14 -16.24 8.65
C VAL A 197 1.39 -16.42 7.15
N LEU A 198 1.36 -15.31 6.40
CA LEU A 198 1.56 -15.30 4.95
C LEU A 198 3.04 -15.39 4.57
N ARG A 199 3.61 -16.59 4.73
CA ARG A 199 4.98 -16.92 4.31
C ARG A 199 4.98 -18.14 3.42
N THR A 200 5.76 -18.12 2.35
CA THR A 200 5.99 -19.30 1.51
C THR A 200 6.46 -20.48 2.37
N GLY A 201 5.81 -21.63 2.21
CA GLY A 201 6.02 -22.86 2.98
C GLY A 201 5.20 -22.97 4.27
N ALA A 202 4.60 -21.88 4.77
CA ALA A 202 3.80 -21.92 5.99
C ALA A 202 2.44 -22.61 5.77
N PRO A 203 1.90 -23.28 6.80
CA PRO A 203 0.52 -23.78 6.75
C PRO A 203 -0.45 -22.61 6.80
N LEU A 204 -1.54 -22.74 6.04
CA LEU A 204 -2.60 -21.75 5.96
C LEU A 204 -3.95 -22.48 5.86
N SER A 205 -4.89 -22.04 6.69
CA SER A 205 -6.29 -22.48 6.65
C SER A 205 -7.16 -21.25 6.42
N VAL A 206 -8.05 -21.34 5.43
CA VAL A 206 -8.86 -20.22 4.94
C VAL A 206 -10.29 -20.66 4.74
N SER A 207 -11.21 -19.82 5.17
CA SER A 207 -12.64 -19.94 4.88
C SER A 207 -13.11 -18.64 4.22
N GLY A 208 -14.04 -18.76 3.27
CA GLY A 208 -14.47 -17.61 2.50
C GLY A 208 -15.50 -17.95 1.43
N PHE A 209 -15.60 -17.06 0.46
CA PHE A 209 -16.51 -17.21 -0.65
C PHE A 209 -15.73 -17.24 -1.96
N GLY A 210 -16.18 -18.04 -2.91
CA GLY A 210 -15.49 -18.12 -4.18
C GLY A 210 -16.05 -19.17 -5.11
N VAL A 211 -15.18 -19.59 -6.03
CA VAL A 211 -15.55 -20.42 -7.17
C VAL A 211 -14.61 -21.61 -7.28
N ALA A 212 -15.20 -22.76 -7.59
CA ALA A 212 -14.48 -23.97 -7.95
C ALA A 212 -14.87 -24.33 -9.40
N THR A 213 -13.96 -24.11 -10.34
CA THR A 213 -14.17 -24.41 -11.75
C THR A 213 -13.15 -25.44 -12.24
N LYS A 214 -13.31 -25.95 -13.46
CA LYS A 214 -12.29 -26.81 -14.10
C LYS A 214 -10.94 -26.10 -14.27
N ALA A 215 -10.92 -24.77 -14.31
CA ALA A 215 -9.69 -23.99 -14.45
C ALA A 215 -8.90 -23.89 -13.14
N GLY A 216 -9.56 -24.02 -12.00
CA GLY A 216 -8.97 -23.94 -10.66
C GLY A 216 -9.98 -23.51 -9.60
N ARG A 217 -9.48 -23.29 -8.38
CA ARG A 217 -10.26 -22.78 -7.24
C ARG A 217 -9.74 -21.41 -6.85
N ALA A 218 -10.65 -20.47 -6.61
CA ALA A 218 -10.34 -19.16 -6.06
C ALA A 218 -11.25 -18.88 -4.87
N ILE A 219 -10.69 -18.39 -3.77
CA ILE A 219 -11.41 -18.04 -2.54
C ILE A 219 -11.04 -16.61 -2.17
N GLU A 220 -12.04 -15.76 -2.00
CA GLU A 220 -11.91 -14.52 -1.25
C GLU A 220 -12.03 -14.84 0.24
N ALA A 221 -10.93 -14.64 0.96
CA ALA A 221 -10.85 -15.03 2.35
C ALA A 221 -11.72 -14.11 3.22
N THR A 222 -12.60 -14.70 4.03
CA THR A 222 -13.30 -14.00 5.11
C THR A 222 -12.77 -14.40 6.48
N GLN A 223 -12.13 -15.56 6.59
CA GLN A 223 -11.43 -16.03 7.78
C GLN A 223 -10.10 -16.67 7.39
N LEU A 224 -9.06 -16.43 8.19
CA LEU A 224 -7.71 -16.93 7.92
C LEU A 224 -6.97 -17.26 9.22
N GLY A 225 -6.21 -18.34 9.20
CA GLY A 225 -5.35 -18.79 10.30
C GLY A 225 -4.24 -19.72 9.80
N ARG A 226 -3.35 -20.14 10.70
CA ARG A 226 -2.33 -21.17 10.41
C ARG A 226 -2.96 -22.55 10.22
N ASP A 227 -4.04 -22.77 10.94
CA ASP A 227 -4.86 -23.98 11.01
C ASP A 227 -6.31 -23.58 11.28
N ARG A 228 -7.24 -24.54 11.18
CA ARG A 228 -8.68 -24.28 11.34
C ARG A 228 -9.06 -23.70 12.71
N ALA A 229 -8.37 -24.10 13.79
CA ALA A 229 -8.66 -23.61 15.14
C ALA A 229 -8.14 -22.18 15.37
N SER A 230 -7.09 -21.78 14.67
CA SER A 230 -6.54 -20.42 14.71
C SER A 230 -7.19 -19.43 13.73
N GLN A 231 -8.25 -19.83 13.00
CA GLN A 231 -8.90 -18.96 12.03
C GLN A 231 -9.51 -17.73 12.71
N ARG A 232 -9.20 -16.55 12.17
CA ARG A 232 -9.73 -15.26 12.62
C ARG A 232 -10.48 -14.60 11.47
N ALA A 233 -11.59 -13.95 11.78
CA ALA A 233 -12.33 -13.18 10.78
C ALA A 233 -11.48 -12.01 10.27
N LEU A 234 -11.40 -11.88 8.94
CA LEU A 234 -10.73 -10.81 8.22
C LEU A 234 -11.60 -9.56 8.14
N PHE A 235 -12.91 -9.76 8.06
CA PHE A 235 -13.91 -8.70 8.12
C PHE A 235 -14.81 -8.92 9.32
N SER A 236 -15.13 -7.85 10.05
CA SER A 236 -16.35 -7.85 10.84
C SER A 236 -17.51 -7.92 9.83
N PRO A 237 -18.45 -8.87 9.93
CA PRO A 237 -19.61 -8.84 9.06
C PRO A 237 -20.28 -7.47 9.19
N PRO A 238 -20.79 -6.85 8.09
CA PRO A 238 -21.70 -5.74 8.25
C PRO A 238 -22.80 -6.22 9.20
N ARG A 239 -23.01 -5.46 10.28
CA ARG A 239 -24.05 -5.77 11.25
C ARG A 239 -25.33 -5.95 10.43
N PRO A 240 -26.02 -7.12 10.46
CA PRO A 240 -27.34 -7.21 9.84
C PRO A 240 -28.14 -6.05 10.42
N ASP A 241 -28.82 -5.27 9.57
CA ASP A 241 -29.50 -4.00 9.87
C ASP A 241 -30.42 -4.07 11.10
N GLY A 242 -29.80 -4.16 12.27
CA GLY A 242 -30.42 -4.32 13.57
C GLY A 242 -30.38 -2.98 14.27
N PRO A 243 -31.37 -2.67 15.11
CA PRO A 243 -31.43 -1.40 15.81
C PRO A 243 -30.09 -1.12 16.48
N VAL A 244 -29.56 0.08 16.24
CA VAL A 244 -28.36 0.55 16.94
C VAL A 244 -28.66 0.44 18.44
N PRO A 245 -27.81 -0.24 19.24
CA PRO A 245 -28.02 -0.27 20.68
C PRO A 245 -28.09 1.17 21.19
N PRO A 246 -29.02 1.50 22.10
CA PRO A 246 -29.16 2.86 22.61
C PRO A 246 -27.82 3.31 23.16
N ALA A 247 -27.45 4.55 22.85
CA ALA A 247 -26.23 5.14 23.35
C ALA A 247 -26.17 4.97 24.88
N PRO A 248 -24.99 4.68 25.46
CA PRO A 248 -24.86 4.68 26.91
C PRO A 248 -25.35 6.02 27.47
N PRO A 249 -26.09 6.02 28.60
CA PRO A 249 -26.62 7.25 29.16
C PRO A 249 -25.48 8.24 29.37
N ALA A 250 -25.68 9.47 28.87
CA ALA A 250 -24.73 10.54 29.09
C ALA A 250 -24.47 10.70 30.60
N PRO A 251 -23.22 10.93 31.03
CA PRO A 251 -22.96 11.24 32.43
C PRO A 251 -23.81 12.46 32.84
N PRO A 252 -24.36 12.49 34.06
CA PRO A 252 -25.21 13.58 34.51
C PRO A 252 -24.44 14.90 34.38
N VAL A 253 -25.07 15.86 33.69
CA VAL A 253 -24.57 17.22 33.56
C VAL A 253 -24.44 17.80 34.98
N PRO A 254 -23.27 18.25 35.43
CA PRO A 254 -23.15 18.89 36.73
C PRO A 254 -24.00 20.16 36.76
N PRO A 255 -24.64 20.50 37.90
CA PRO A 255 -25.49 21.67 38.01
C PRO A 255 -24.72 22.95 37.63
N ALA A 256 -25.42 23.84 36.92
CA ALA A 256 -24.87 25.11 36.46
C ALA A 256 -24.29 25.90 37.66
N ALA A 257 -23.06 26.38 37.50
CA ALA A 257 -22.43 27.25 38.49
C ALA A 257 -23.28 28.52 38.69
N PRO A 258 -23.44 29.01 39.93
CA PRO A 258 -24.19 30.23 40.18
C PRO A 258 -23.50 31.43 39.52
N PRO A 259 -24.28 32.43 39.05
CA PRO A 259 -23.72 33.60 38.39
C PRO A 259 -22.80 34.39 39.35
N PRO A 260 -21.72 35.00 38.85
CA PRO A 260 -20.82 35.79 39.68
C PRO A 260 -21.54 37.03 40.25
N PRO A 261 -21.19 37.47 41.47
CA PRO A 261 -21.80 38.65 42.07
C PRO A 261 -21.49 39.91 41.25
N ALA A 262 -22.47 40.79 41.15
CA ALA A 262 -22.36 42.06 40.43
C ALA A 262 -21.26 42.94 41.04
N PRO A 263 -20.49 43.68 40.22
CA PRO A 263 -19.48 44.60 40.71
C PRO A 263 -20.13 45.77 41.45
N ALA A 264 -19.58 46.08 42.63
CA ALA A 264 -20.04 47.21 43.44
C ALA A 264 -19.82 48.56 42.72
N PRO A 265 -20.77 49.50 42.85
CA PRO A 265 -20.59 50.84 42.29
C PRO A 265 -19.53 51.62 43.08
N ARG A 266 -18.72 52.40 42.37
CA ARG A 266 -17.81 53.42 42.93
C ARG A 266 -18.59 54.67 43.35
#